data_AF-A0A2N9NPA2-F1
#
_entry.id   AF-A0A2N9NPA2-F1
#
_cell.length_a   1.000
_cell.length_b   1.000
_cell.length_c   1.000
_cell.angle_alpha   90.00
_cell.angle_beta   90.00
_cell.angle_gamma   90.00
#
_symmetry.space_group_name_H-M   'P 1'
#
loop_
_entity.id
_entity.type
_entity.pdbx_description
1 polymer ?
#
loop_
_entity_poly.entity_id
_entity_poly.type
_entity_poly.pdbx_seq_one_letter_code
_entity_poly.pdbx_strand_id
1 'polypeptide(L)'
;MKRHYSILSFCVLLAWPAQAQQKLSYVDLVHRLTDLESLAVLPAAGEQCAQWSSYDRRSRYDAQSGKYIDWDANGDGGGIIRKEGGKLVLAEMTGPGCIWRIWSATPKQGHVRIYLDEASVPVVDLPFTGYFDGKNAPFTRSVLVHTTPANGWNNYTPIPYQKSCKIIADPGWGDYYHFTYSTFPQGTQVPTFNRQLGSEEEAALDEANRILMECEPPASPGPGLRTRQGSLAPGQKTKTVLLRDGPAAITLLRVKSQLPPPPADIDALRSVTLQIRWDGESEPSVWAPLGDFFGTAPGTNSYQSLPLGLGKDGWWYCKWFMAFAKSAEVTFKNEGTAPVSLQYQVTSKRLEGDISRFARFHVKWPRNGWRATFLGSRGSTLSGIVTRFRPPNRSARSIGPSSRRRAQAAMSASCSMSGTRAEVGGAKVMRSSLWTGRSSLPPSAQGRRIILVMPGAARLFSIIRITTKPTTMATAGATSPLTAGRSPTTCRSTRPLKAASRSIFRISAQRSTRPPCTGIWAPPGRTHIARHR
;
A
#
# COMPACT_ATOMS: atom_id res chain seq x y z
N MET A 1 11.56 37.25 74.11
CA MET A 1 11.35 35.93 73.46
C MET A 1 11.39 36.12 71.95
N LYS A 2 12.16 35.33 71.18
CA LYS A 2 12.11 35.32 69.71
C LYS A 2 11.56 33.97 69.26
N ARG A 3 10.50 33.95 68.45
CA ARG A 3 9.95 32.71 67.87
C ARG A 3 10.69 32.38 66.57
N HIS A 4 11.20 31.17 66.45
CA HIS A 4 11.64 30.62 65.17
C HIS A 4 10.44 30.01 64.44
N TYR A 5 10.32 30.31 63.15
CA TYR A 5 9.34 29.68 62.25
C TYR A 5 10.11 28.79 61.27
N SER A 6 10.06 27.48 61.50
CA SER A 6 10.65 26.50 60.58
C SER A 6 9.76 26.36 59.34
N ILE A 7 10.26 26.79 58.18
CA ILE A 7 9.55 26.64 56.90
C ILE A 7 9.71 25.19 56.43
N LEU A 8 8.62 24.41 56.51
CA LEU A 8 8.60 23.03 56.06
C LEU A 8 8.43 22.97 54.54
N SER A 9 9.53 22.75 53.80
CA SER A 9 9.49 22.65 52.34
C SER A 9 8.80 21.37 51.88
N PHE A 10 7.57 21.50 51.37
CA PHE A 10 6.76 20.37 50.92
C PHE A 10 7.11 19.98 49.47
N CYS A 11 8.04 19.03 49.31
CA CYS A 11 8.46 18.53 48.00
C CYS A 11 7.33 17.75 47.30
N VAL A 12 6.55 18.42 46.44
CA VAL A 12 5.55 17.79 45.58
C VAL A 12 6.27 16.97 44.51
N LEU A 13 6.43 15.67 44.76
CA LEU A 13 6.86 14.71 43.76
C LEU A 13 5.79 14.58 42.68
N LEU A 14 6.00 15.24 41.54
CA LEU A 14 5.19 15.07 40.33
C LEU A 14 5.42 13.66 39.78
N ALA A 15 4.59 12.71 40.25
CA ALA A 15 4.54 11.35 39.73
C ALA A 15 4.02 11.37 38.29
N TRP A 16 4.94 11.52 37.34
CA TRP A 16 4.68 11.30 35.93
C TRP A 16 4.12 9.88 35.77
N PRO A 17 2.99 9.66 35.09
CA PRO A 17 2.49 8.32 34.86
C PRO A 17 3.53 7.55 34.04
N ALA A 18 4.13 6.53 34.66
CA ALA A 18 5.10 5.66 34.01
C ALA A 18 4.36 4.84 32.92
N GLN A 19 4.35 5.38 31.71
CA GLN A 19 3.73 4.72 30.55
C GLN A 19 4.44 3.38 30.34
N ALA A 20 3.69 2.29 30.50
CA ALA A 20 4.24 0.94 30.58
C ALA A 20 5.15 0.66 29.38
N GLN A 21 6.40 0.27 29.67
CA GLN A 21 7.45 0.13 28.67
C GLN A 21 7.08 -0.97 27.67
N GLN A 22 6.66 -0.59 26.47
CA GLN A 22 6.23 -1.54 25.46
C GLN A 22 7.41 -2.45 25.08
N LYS A 23 7.18 -3.76 25.09
CA LYS A 23 8.12 -4.76 24.57
C LYS A 23 7.48 -5.46 23.38
N LEU A 24 8.25 -5.62 22.31
CA LEU A 24 7.87 -6.35 21.10
C LEU A 24 8.92 -7.43 20.84
N SER A 25 8.49 -8.66 20.65
CA SER A 25 9.32 -9.72 20.07
C SER A 25 9.47 -9.54 18.56
N TYR A 26 10.34 -10.34 17.92
CA TYR A 26 10.38 -10.39 16.46
C TYR A 26 9.04 -10.91 15.88
N VAL A 27 8.42 -11.90 16.53
CA VAL A 27 7.11 -12.44 16.16
C VAL A 27 6.02 -11.37 16.19
N ASP A 28 5.99 -10.50 17.22
CA ASP A 28 5.05 -9.37 17.30
C ASP A 28 5.23 -8.37 16.13
N LEU A 29 6.47 -8.14 15.70
CA LEU A 29 6.78 -7.26 14.56
C LEU A 29 6.38 -7.91 13.24
N VAL A 30 6.58 -9.23 13.08
CA VAL A 30 6.15 -9.98 11.88
C VAL A 30 4.63 -10.01 11.77
N HIS A 31 3.89 -10.18 12.87
CA HIS A 31 2.42 -10.13 12.84
C HIS A 31 1.86 -8.79 12.33
N ARG A 32 2.56 -7.66 12.56
CA ARG A 32 2.16 -6.34 12.02
C ARG A 32 2.14 -6.29 10.49
N LEU A 33 2.82 -7.19 9.77
CA LEU A 33 2.79 -7.25 8.30
C LEU A 33 1.38 -7.61 7.76
N THR A 34 0.56 -8.28 8.57
CA THR A 34 -0.76 -8.80 8.17
C THR A 34 -1.92 -8.28 9.01
N ASP A 35 -1.65 -7.59 10.13
CA ASP A 35 -2.66 -7.09 11.04
C ASP A 35 -3.32 -5.78 10.54
N LEU A 36 -4.45 -5.93 9.83
CA LEU A 36 -5.30 -4.81 9.41
C LEU A 36 -6.03 -4.10 10.56
N GLU A 37 -6.11 -4.67 11.78
CA GLU A 37 -6.61 -3.95 12.97
C GLU A 37 -5.56 -2.97 13.50
N SER A 38 -4.28 -3.37 13.55
CA SER A 38 -3.18 -2.47 13.97
C SER A 38 -3.17 -1.16 13.17
N LEU A 39 -3.44 -1.24 11.87
CA LEU A 39 -3.51 -0.08 10.96
C LEU A 39 -4.66 0.89 11.32
N ALA A 40 -5.68 0.46 12.07
CA ALA A 40 -6.76 1.31 12.56
C ALA A 40 -6.49 1.89 13.96
N VAL A 41 -5.47 1.40 14.68
CA VAL A 41 -5.03 1.94 15.96
C VAL A 41 -4.19 3.19 15.73
N LEU A 42 -4.33 4.18 16.62
CA LEU A 42 -3.55 5.41 16.56
C LEU A 42 -2.10 5.15 17.02
N PRO A 43 -1.09 5.67 16.30
CA PRO A 43 0.31 5.49 16.67
C PRO A 43 0.58 6.08 18.06
N ALA A 44 1.49 5.43 18.80
CA ALA A 44 1.86 5.86 20.13
C ALA A 44 2.55 7.24 20.10
N ALA A 45 2.49 7.99 21.21
CA ALA A 45 3.18 9.27 21.31
C ALA A 45 4.70 9.07 21.14
N GLY A 46 5.28 9.67 20.09
CA GLY A 46 6.68 9.48 19.70
C GLY A 46 6.92 8.41 18.62
N GLU A 47 5.93 7.58 18.27
CA GLU A 47 6.02 6.66 17.13
C GLU A 47 5.95 7.44 15.81
N GLN A 48 6.86 7.13 14.88
CA GLN A 48 6.95 7.78 13.57
C GLN A 48 7.20 6.74 12.48
N CYS A 49 6.75 7.03 11.26
CA CYS A 49 7.09 6.28 10.05
C CYS A 49 7.82 7.21 9.07
N ALA A 50 8.95 6.76 8.53
CA ALA A 50 9.84 7.53 7.68
C ALA A 50 10.48 6.64 6.60
N GLN A 51 11.23 7.25 5.68
CA GLN A 51 12.11 6.50 4.79
C GLN A 51 13.39 7.25 4.48
N TRP A 52 14.49 6.50 4.36
CA TRP A 52 15.68 6.94 3.65
C TRP A 52 15.58 6.53 2.19
N SER A 53 15.86 7.46 1.27
CA SER A 53 15.79 7.19 -0.16
C SER A 53 16.82 7.97 -0.97
N SER A 54 17.00 7.54 -2.22
CA SER A 54 17.90 8.15 -3.21
C SER A 54 17.41 9.47 -3.80
N TYR A 55 16.36 10.08 -3.24
CA TYR A 55 15.69 11.26 -3.79
C TYR A 55 16.63 12.45 -4.03
N ASP A 56 16.29 13.31 -4.99
CA ASP A 56 17.06 14.49 -5.35
C ASP A 56 17.11 15.49 -4.19
N ARG A 57 18.29 15.61 -3.56
CA ARG A 57 18.50 16.43 -2.37
C ARG A 57 18.43 17.94 -2.63
N ARG A 58 18.21 18.38 -3.88
CA ARG A 58 17.78 19.75 -4.19
C ARG A 58 16.36 20.00 -3.66
N SER A 59 15.44 19.07 -3.92
CA SER A 59 14.06 19.10 -3.44
C SER A 59 14.04 19.04 -1.91
N ARG A 60 13.67 20.13 -1.25
CA ARG A 60 13.67 20.23 0.21
C ARG A 60 12.61 21.18 0.74
N TYR A 61 12.05 20.85 1.89
CA TYR A 61 11.20 21.78 2.63
C TYR A 61 12.09 22.74 3.45
N ASP A 62 11.92 24.04 3.22
CA ASP A 62 12.45 25.08 4.08
C ASP A 62 11.39 25.46 5.13
N ALA A 63 11.69 25.13 6.40
CA ALA A 63 10.85 25.43 7.54
C ALA A 63 10.82 26.93 7.91
N GLN A 64 11.77 27.75 7.45
CA GLN A 64 11.79 29.18 7.74
C GLN A 64 10.81 29.97 6.86
N SER A 65 10.80 29.72 5.54
CA SER A 65 9.85 30.36 4.62
C SER A 65 8.54 29.58 4.44
N GLY A 66 8.46 28.34 4.96
CA GLY A 66 7.28 27.46 4.85
C GLY A 66 7.04 26.92 3.44
N LYS A 67 8.11 26.74 2.65
CA LYS A 67 8.04 26.43 1.20
C LYS A 67 8.91 25.24 0.84
N TYR A 68 8.58 24.59 -0.27
CA TYR A 68 9.48 23.65 -0.91
C TYR A 68 10.40 24.41 -1.90
N ILE A 69 11.70 24.18 -1.77
CA ILE A 69 12.75 24.61 -2.70
C ILE A 69 13.00 23.46 -3.68
N ASP A 70 13.15 23.77 -4.97
CA ASP A 70 13.42 22.83 -6.07
C ASP A 70 12.50 21.58 -6.03
N TRP A 71 11.21 21.78 -5.73
CA TRP A 71 10.24 20.71 -5.44
C TRP A 71 10.04 19.71 -6.58
N ASP A 72 10.33 20.15 -7.81
CA ASP A 72 10.25 19.43 -9.08
C ASP A 72 11.59 18.80 -9.51
N ALA A 73 12.62 18.85 -8.66
CA ALA A 73 13.89 18.17 -8.90
C ALA A 73 13.72 16.64 -8.93
N ASN A 74 14.26 16.00 -9.97
CA ASN A 74 13.96 14.62 -10.40
C ASN A 74 15.24 13.77 -10.60
N GLY A 75 16.31 14.07 -9.87
CA GLY A 75 17.60 13.36 -9.88
C GLY A 75 17.66 12.14 -8.94
N ASP A 76 16.55 11.42 -8.76
CA ASP A 76 16.28 10.50 -7.64
C ASP A 76 17.07 9.18 -7.62
N GLY A 77 18.12 9.05 -8.44
CA GLY A 77 19.08 7.95 -8.36
C GLY A 77 20.29 8.24 -7.47
N GLY A 78 20.63 9.53 -7.26
CA GLY A 78 21.93 9.95 -6.70
C GLY A 78 21.95 10.36 -5.23
N GLY A 79 20.79 10.46 -4.56
CA GLY A 79 20.71 10.90 -3.17
C GLY A 79 21.39 9.91 -2.21
N ILE A 80 22.31 10.40 -1.40
CA ILE A 80 22.99 9.68 -0.31
C ILE A 80 23.19 10.64 0.87
N ILE A 81 23.53 10.14 2.06
CA ILE A 81 23.88 10.99 3.21
C ILE A 81 25.27 11.60 3.00
N ARG A 82 26.28 10.75 2.72
CA ARG A 82 27.68 11.14 2.48
C ARG A 82 28.47 10.02 1.83
N LYS A 83 29.74 10.31 1.46
CA LYS A 83 30.76 9.31 1.16
C LYS A 83 31.68 9.13 2.37
N GLU A 84 32.08 7.90 2.66
CA GLU A 84 32.87 7.54 3.84
C GLU A 84 33.76 6.33 3.50
N GLY A 85 35.09 6.46 3.60
CA GLY A 85 36.03 5.35 3.32
C GLY A 85 35.90 4.74 1.91
N GLY A 86 35.55 5.54 0.89
CA GLY A 86 35.28 5.06 -0.47
C GLY A 86 33.88 4.45 -0.70
N LYS A 87 33.09 4.28 0.37
CA LYS A 87 31.73 3.75 0.37
C LYS A 87 30.70 4.89 0.44
N LEU A 88 29.43 4.56 0.20
CA LEU A 88 28.31 5.49 0.26
C LEU A 88 27.48 5.20 1.51
N VAL A 89 27.12 6.22 2.30
CA VAL A 89 26.19 6.07 3.43
C VAL A 89 24.78 6.37 2.93
N LEU A 90 23.90 5.37 2.95
CA LEU A 90 22.56 5.43 2.36
C LEU A 90 21.47 5.82 3.39
N ALA A 91 21.60 5.33 4.62
CA ALA A 91 20.63 5.55 5.68
C ALA A 91 21.32 5.53 7.05
N GLU A 92 20.88 6.39 7.96
CA GLU A 92 21.26 6.39 9.38
C GLU A 92 20.02 6.67 10.23
N MET A 93 19.77 5.84 11.24
CA MET A 93 18.62 5.92 12.14
C MET A 93 19.05 5.70 13.59
N THR A 94 18.30 6.29 14.53
CA THR A 94 18.58 6.27 15.97
C THR A 94 17.30 5.99 16.76
N GLY A 95 17.44 5.39 17.94
CA GLY A 95 16.35 4.93 18.80
C GLY A 95 15.85 3.52 18.44
N PRO A 96 14.88 2.98 19.20
CA PRO A 96 14.21 1.74 18.83
C PRO A 96 13.45 1.92 17.52
N GLY A 97 13.59 0.97 16.60
CA GLY A 97 12.93 1.04 15.31
C GLY A 97 12.89 -0.29 14.58
N CYS A 98 12.30 -0.28 13.39
CA CYS A 98 12.25 -1.44 12.51
C CYS A 98 12.14 -1.01 11.05
N ILE A 99 13.00 -1.56 10.17
CA ILE A 99 12.84 -1.44 8.72
C ILE A 99 11.74 -2.40 8.29
N TRP A 100 10.71 -1.88 7.63
CA TRP A 100 9.54 -2.63 7.15
C TRP A 100 9.60 -2.95 5.66
N ARG A 101 10.35 -2.16 4.88
CA ARG A 101 10.54 -2.40 3.45
C ARG A 101 11.89 -1.89 2.98
N ILE A 102 12.63 -2.76 2.30
CA ILE A 102 13.74 -2.42 1.42
C ILE A 102 13.23 -2.50 -0.03
N TRP A 103 13.57 -1.52 -0.86
CA TRP A 103 13.20 -1.51 -2.29
C TRP A 103 14.32 -0.93 -3.17
N SER A 104 14.38 -1.41 -4.42
CA SER A 104 15.18 -0.81 -5.50
C SER A 104 14.52 -1.02 -6.87
N ALA A 105 14.86 -0.18 -7.85
CA ALA A 105 14.48 -0.39 -9.26
C ALA A 105 15.53 -1.22 -10.01
N THR A 106 16.81 -0.99 -9.74
CA THR A 106 17.93 -1.65 -10.43
C THR A 106 19.07 -1.99 -9.47
N PRO A 107 18.88 -2.96 -8.55
CA PRO A 107 19.94 -3.47 -7.69
C PRO A 107 21.00 -4.22 -8.52
N LYS A 108 22.26 -4.20 -8.06
CA LYS A 108 23.44 -4.75 -8.73
C LYS A 108 24.35 -5.48 -7.72
N GLN A 109 25.56 -5.83 -8.15
CA GLN A 109 26.46 -6.72 -7.41
C GLN A 109 27.31 -6.05 -6.31
N GLY A 110 27.40 -4.73 -6.26
CA GLY A 110 28.04 -4.03 -5.15
C GLY A 110 27.32 -4.34 -3.83
N HIS A 111 28.08 -4.56 -2.76
CA HIS A 111 27.51 -4.97 -1.49
C HIS A 111 26.81 -3.80 -0.78
N VAL A 112 25.64 -4.08 -0.22
CA VAL A 112 24.93 -3.21 0.74
C VAL A 112 25.01 -3.87 2.10
N ARG A 113 25.36 -3.09 3.12
CA ARG A 113 25.61 -3.57 4.48
C ARG A 113 24.74 -2.86 5.50
N ILE A 114 24.13 -3.61 6.40
CA ILE A 114 23.33 -3.10 7.52
C ILE A 114 24.10 -3.37 8.82
N TYR A 115 24.46 -2.30 9.53
CA TYR A 115 25.04 -2.32 10.88
C TYR A 115 23.97 -1.87 11.86
N LEU A 116 23.77 -2.62 12.94
CA LEU A 116 22.76 -2.31 13.97
C LEU A 116 23.40 -2.09 15.33
N ASP A 117 22.79 -1.24 16.15
CA ASP A 117 23.02 -1.10 17.59
C ASP A 117 24.50 -0.93 18.00
N GLU A 118 25.22 -0.10 17.23
CA GLU A 118 26.65 0.20 17.34
C GLU A 118 27.61 -0.98 17.07
N ALA A 119 27.13 -2.12 16.54
CA ALA A 119 27.97 -3.25 16.19
C ALA A 119 28.97 -2.93 15.07
N SER A 120 30.23 -3.37 15.23
CA SER A 120 31.30 -3.22 14.24
C SER A 120 31.23 -4.23 13.08
N VAL A 121 30.44 -5.29 13.23
CA VAL A 121 30.17 -6.31 12.21
C VAL A 121 28.75 -6.09 11.67
N PRO A 122 28.53 -6.08 10.34
CA PRO A 122 27.20 -5.92 9.78
C PRO A 122 26.37 -7.21 9.94
N VAL A 123 25.08 -7.08 10.28
CA VAL A 123 24.15 -8.22 10.37
C VAL A 123 23.71 -8.71 8.98
N VAL A 124 23.69 -7.82 7.98
CA VAL A 124 23.57 -8.18 6.57
C VAL A 124 24.76 -7.60 5.81
N ASP A 125 25.50 -8.46 5.10
CA ASP A 125 26.48 -8.08 4.09
C ASP A 125 26.25 -8.97 2.86
N LEU A 126 25.69 -8.39 1.80
CA LEU A 126 25.29 -9.08 0.57
C LEU A 126 25.42 -8.13 -0.63
N PRO A 127 25.70 -8.64 -1.85
CA PRO A 127 25.38 -7.94 -3.09
C PRO A 127 23.93 -7.45 -3.05
N PHE A 128 23.62 -6.24 -3.52
CA PHE A 128 22.27 -5.71 -3.30
C PHE A 128 21.16 -6.55 -3.94
N THR A 129 21.44 -7.24 -5.07
CA THR A 129 20.51 -8.24 -5.64
C THR A 129 20.16 -9.38 -4.68
N GLY A 130 21.09 -9.76 -3.79
CA GLY A 130 20.89 -10.81 -2.78
C GLY A 130 19.91 -10.44 -1.66
N TYR A 131 19.49 -9.19 -1.55
CA TYR A 131 18.37 -8.79 -0.67
C TYR A 131 17.01 -9.22 -1.23
N PHE A 132 16.94 -9.62 -2.51
CA PHE A 132 15.71 -9.72 -3.28
C PHE A 132 15.58 -11.01 -4.11
N ASP A 133 16.61 -11.87 -4.12
CA ASP A 133 16.70 -13.03 -5.02
C ASP A 133 16.02 -14.31 -4.51
N GLY A 134 15.47 -14.28 -3.29
CA GLY A 134 14.80 -15.41 -2.64
C GLY A 134 15.75 -16.49 -2.10
N LYS A 135 17.07 -16.30 -2.12
CA LYS A 135 18.05 -17.34 -1.78
C LYS A 135 18.81 -17.11 -0.48
N ASN A 136 18.74 -15.89 0.07
CA ASN A 136 19.59 -15.44 1.15
C ASN A 136 18.80 -15.36 2.47
N ALA A 137 18.80 -16.42 3.27
CA ALA A 137 18.05 -16.48 4.53
C ALA A 137 18.30 -15.24 5.44
N PRO A 138 17.26 -14.67 6.08
CA PRO A 138 15.85 -15.09 6.05
C PRO A 138 15.01 -14.53 4.87
N PHE A 139 15.66 -13.91 3.87
CA PHE A 139 15.02 -13.28 2.70
C PHE A 139 14.64 -14.29 1.60
N THR A 140 13.87 -15.32 1.97
CA THR A 140 13.56 -16.50 1.12
C THR A 140 12.08 -16.63 0.73
N ARG A 141 11.20 -15.79 1.28
CA ARG A 141 9.74 -15.97 1.22
C ARG A 141 9.11 -15.17 0.10
N SER A 142 8.47 -15.88 -0.84
CA SER A 142 8.14 -15.39 -2.20
C SER A 142 7.15 -14.23 -2.29
N VAL A 143 6.40 -13.89 -1.24
CA VAL A 143 5.56 -12.68 -1.20
C VAL A 143 6.19 -11.57 -0.36
N LEU A 144 6.97 -11.91 0.67
CA LEU A 144 7.76 -10.93 1.41
C LEU A 144 8.95 -10.41 0.58
N VAL A 145 9.52 -11.23 -0.30
CA VAL A 145 10.71 -10.96 -1.10
C VAL A 145 10.39 -11.28 -2.56
N HIS A 146 10.20 -10.24 -3.37
CA HIS A 146 9.70 -10.38 -4.74
C HIS A 146 10.12 -9.24 -5.67
N THR A 147 10.10 -9.48 -6.98
CA THR A 147 10.19 -8.43 -8.00
C THR A 147 8.86 -8.29 -8.71
N THR A 148 8.31 -7.06 -8.78
CA THR A 148 7.05 -6.80 -9.49
C THR A 148 7.26 -6.82 -11.01
N PRO A 149 6.19 -7.01 -11.83
CA PRO A 149 6.28 -6.95 -13.30
C PRO A 149 6.80 -5.61 -13.87
N ALA A 150 6.88 -4.56 -13.04
CA ALA A 150 7.43 -3.25 -13.38
C ALA A 150 8.89 -3.06 -12.90
N ASN A 151 9.61 -4.16 -12.59
CA ASN A 151 10.96 -4.18 -12.03
C ASN A 151 11.11 -3.46 -10.68
N GLY A 152 10.06 -3.48 -9.85
CA GLY A 152 10.17 -3.08 -8.44
C GLY A 152 10.67 -4.25 -7.60
N TRP A 153 11.93 -4.25 -7.20
CA TRP A 153 12.52 -5.25 -6.31
C TRP A 153 12.17 -4.90 -4.86
N ASN A 154 11.52 -5.79 -4.13
CA ASN A 154 10.98 -5.56 -2.79
C ASN A 154 11.45 -6.64 -1.81
N ASN A 155 11.71 -6.22 -0.57
CA ASN A 155 11.89 -7.10 0.58
C ASN A 155 11.16 -6.48 1.80
N TYR A 156 10.23 -7.22 2.38
CA TYR A 156 9.35 -6.87 3.50
C TYR A 156 9.68 -7.66 4.78
N THR A 157 10.81 -8.37 4.84
CA THR A 157 11.27 -9.01 6.08
C THR A 157 11.64 -7.92 7.11
N PRO A 158 11.05 -7.91 8.31
CA PRO A 158 11.32 -6.87 9.31
C PRO A 158 12.78 -6.91 9.78
N ILE A 159 13.41 -5.74 9.93
CA ILE A 159 14.76 -5.60 10.51
C ILE A 159 14.70 -4.63 11.69
N PRO A 160 14.38 -5.11 12.91
CA PRO A 160 14.39 -4.29 14.12
C PRO A 160 15.79 -4.00 14.68
N TYR A 161 15.89 -2.89 15.41
CA TYR A 161 17.09 -2.39 16.07
C TYR A 161 16.71 -1.56 17.30
N GLN A 162 17.48 -1.65 18.39
CA GLN A 162 17.14 -1.09 19.69
C GLN A 162 17.69 0.33 19.93
N LYS A 163 18.82 0.66 19.30
CA LYS A 163 19.58 1.90 19.47
C LYS A 163 19.83 2.63 18.15
N SER A 164 20.24 1.91 17.10
CA SER A 164 20.73 2.53 15.87
C SER A 164 20.74 1.58 14.67
N CYS A 165 20.69 2.16 13.47
CA CYS A 165 20.92 1.45 12.21
C CYS A 165 21.73 2.35 11.27
N LYS A 166 22.79 1.80 10.66
CA LYS A 166 23.59 2.46 9.62
C LYS A 166 23.68 1.54 8.41
N ILE A 167 23.30 2.07 7.25
CA ILE A 167 23.33 1.34 5.98
C ILE A 167 24.35 1.98 5.05
N ILE A 168 25.31 1.18 4.58
CA ILE A 168 26.35 1.62 3.64
C ILE A 168 26.38 0.74 2.40
N ALA A 169 26.86 1.28 1.29
CA ALA A 169 26.95 0.60 0.01
C ALA A 169 28.33 0.78 -0.65
N ASP A 170 28.85 -0.30 -1.22
CA ASP A 170 30.04 -0.27 -2.08
C ASP A 170 29.70 0.27 -3.48
N PRO A 171 30.69 0.77 -4.26
CA PRO A 171 30.49 1.08 -5.67
C PRO A 171 29.86 -0.07 -6.45
N GLY A 172 28.92 0.24 -7.34
CA GLY A 172 28.21 -0.76 -8.15
C GLY A 172 27.04 -1.48 -7.44
N TRP A 173 26.56 -0.96 -6.29
CA TRP A 173 25.40 -1.51 -5.56
C TRP A 173 24.09 -1.52 -6.35
N GLY A 174 23.87 -0.56 -7.24
CA GLY A 174 22.61 -0.39 -7.95
C GLY A 174 22.34 1.07 -8.29
N ASP A 175 21.08 1.34 -8.65
CA ASP A 175 20.51 2.68 -8.72
C ASP A 175 19.09 2.62 -8.11
N TYR A 176 18.67 3.73 -7.50
CA TYR A 176 17.42 3.89 -6.74
C TYR A 176 17.29 2.99 -5.49
N TYR A 177 16.96 3.59 -4.34
CA TYR A 177 16.67 2.83 -3.12
C TYR A 177 15.57 3.47 -2.26
N HIS A 178 14.83 2.62 -1.53
CA HIS A 178 14.05 3.01 -0.35
C HIS A 178 14.40 2.07 0.82
N PHE A 179 14.61 2.63 2.00
CA PHE A 179 14.57 1.96 3.29
C PHE A 179 13.44 2.61 4.09
N THR A 180 12.26 1.99 4.12
CA THR A 180 11.08 2.49 4.85
C THR A 180 11.03 1.84 6.23
N TYR A 181 10.92 2.65 7.28
CA TYR A 181 11.08 2.20 8.66
C TYR A 181 10.14 2.94 9.64
N SER A 182 9.88 2.32 10.79
CA SER A 182 9.35 3.02 11.97
C SER A 182 10.44 3.33 12.97
N THR A 183 10.33 4.48 13.64
CA THR A 183 10.93 4.73 14.95
C THR A 183 9.83 4.60 15.99
N PHE A 184 10.06 3.82 17.03
CA PHE A 184 9.13 3.61 18.14
C PHE A 184 9.34 4.66 19.25
N PRO A 185 8.39 4.81 20.19
CA PRO A 185 8.55 5.69 21.34
C PRO A 185 9.84 5.39 22.14
N GLN A 186 10.40 6.43 22.77
CA GLN A 186 11.57 6.27 23.62
C GLN A 186 11.28 5.27 24.75
N GLY A 187 12.17 4.29 24.90
CA GLY A 187 12.04 3.21 25.88
C GLY A 187 11.39 1.93 25.34
N THR A 188 10.73 1.93 24.17
CA THR A 188 10.20 0.68 23.58
C THR A 188 11.33 -0.34 23.38
N GLN A 189 11.12 -1.55 23.92
CA GLN A 189 12.05 -2.67 23.80
C GLN A 189 11.76 -3.46 22.52
N VAL A 190 12.77 -3.64 21.68
CA VAL A 190 12.73 -4.44 20.45
C VAL A 190 14.02 -5.26 20.34
N PRO A 191 14.01 -6.46 19.72
CA PRO A 191 15.24 -7.21 19.48
C PRO A 191 16.12 -6.49 18.45
N THR A 192 17.43 -6.58 18.63
CA THR A 192 18.37 -6.41 17.51
C THR A 192 18.15 -7.59 16.55
N PHE A 193 17.91 -7.32 15.27
CA PHE A 193 17.73 -8.35 14.25
C PHE A 193 18.94 -9.30 14.17
N ASN A 194 18.69 -10.57 13.83
CA ASN A 194 19.68 -11.56 13.45
C ASN A 194 19.20 -12.26 12.16
N ARG A 195 20.13 -12.68 11.29
CA ARG A 195 19.81 -13.52 10.13
C ARG A 195 19.60 -14.99 10.48
N GLN A 196 20.15 -15.43 11.61
CA GLN A 196 19.89 -16.75 12.19
C GLN A 196 18.68 -16.63 13.13
N LEU A 197 17.49 -16.75 12.56
CA LEU A 197 16.22 -16.67 13.28
C LEU A 197 15.90 -17.98 14.02
N GLY A 198 15.18 -17.88 15.13
CA GLY A 198 14.63 -19.03 15.84
C GLY A 198 13.47 -19.69 15.10
N SER A 199 13.12 -20.92 15.48
CA SER A 199 12.04 -21.69 14.82
C SER A 199 10.67 -21.00 14.88
N GLU A 200 10.38 -20.25 15.95
CA GLU A 200 9.14 -19.47 16.09
C GLU A 200 9.15 -18.22 15.19
N GLU A 201 10.32 -17.63 14.99
CA GLU A 201 10.53 -16.42 14.17
C GLU A 201 10.45 -16.74 12.67
N GLU A 202 11.04 -17.86 12.25
CA GLU A 202 10.88 -18.41 10.90
C GLU A 202 9.42 -18.81 10.64
N ALA A 203 8.76 -19.51 11.58
CA ALA A 203 7.36 -19.90 11.46
C ALA A 203 6.40 -18.69 11.37
N ALA A 204 6.67 -17.61 12.12
CA ALA A 204 5.91 -16.37 12.00
C ALA A 204 6.04 -15.74 10.61
N LEU A 205 7.25 -15.75 10.02
CA LEU A 205 7.47 -15.26 8.65
C LEU A 205 6.79 -16.14 7.60
N ASP A 206 6.78 -17.47 7.79
CA ASP A 206 6.08 -18.40 6.91
C ASP A 206 4.55 -18.20 6.96
N GLU A 207 3.99 -18.00 8.16
CA GLU A 207 2.56 -17.71 8.33
C GLU A 207 2.20 -16.34 7.75
N ALA A 208 3.01 -15.29 7.94
CA ALA A 208 2.80 -14.00 7.30
C ALA A 208 2.84 -14.12 5.76
N ASN A 209 3.79 -14.87 5.21
CA ASN A 209 3.88 -15.15 3.78
C ASN A 209 2.64 -15.94 3.28
N ARG A 210 2.16 -16.94 4.03
CA ARG A 210 0.95 -17.71 3.72
C ARG A 210 -0.31 -16.84 3.73
N ILE A 211 -0.51 -16.02 4.76
CA ILE A 211 -1.66 -15.09 4.86
C ILE A 211 -1.70 -14.11 3.68
N LEU A 212 -0.55 -13.68 3.18
CA LEU A 212 -0.47 -12.80 2.01
C LEU A 212 -0.72 -13.54 0.68
N MET A 213 -0.29 -14.80 0.53
CA MET A 213 -0.65 -15.66 -0.61
C MET A 213 -2.15 -16.01 -0.62
N GLU A 214 -2.69 -16.38 0.53
CA GLU A 214 -4.05 -16.90 0.72
C GLU A 214 -5.02 -15.79 1.16
N CYS A 215 -4.80 -14.56 0.69
CA CYS A 215 -5.39 -13.36 1.27
C CYS A 215 -6.90 -13.13 0.99
N GLU A 216 -7.59 -14.03 0.30
CA GLU A 216 -9.05 -13.98 0.11
C GLU A 216 -9.80 -14.18 1.45
N PRO A 217 -10.96 -13.54 1.66
CA PRO A 217 -11.84 -13.91 2.77
C PRO A 217 -12.52 -15.27 2.48
N PRO A 218 -12.83 -16.07 3.52
CA PRO A 218 -13.61 -17.29 3.35
C PRO A 218 -15.02 -16.96 2.83
N ALA A 219 -15.55 -17.82 1.94
CA ALA A 219 -16.84 -17.59 1.27
C ALA A 219 -18.02 -17.40 2.24
N SER A 220 -17.95 -18.04 3.42
CA SER A 220 -18.90 -17.91 4.55
C SER A 220 -18.21 -17.22 5.75
N PRO A 221 -18.18 -15.87 5.80
CA PRO A 221 -17.37 -15.13 6.77
C PRO A 221 -18.02 -14.98 8.16
N GLY A 222 -18.17 -16.11 8.86
CA GLY A 222 -18.32 -16.19 10.32
C GLY A 222 -19.58 -15.57 10.95
N PRO A 223 -19.60 -15.45 12.29
CA PRO A 223 -20.67 -14.76 13.01
C PRO A 223 -20.62 -13.24 12.78
N GLY A 224 -21.75 -12.57 12.96
CA GLY A 224 -21.89 -11.11 12.75
C GLY A 224 -22.14 -10.67 11.30
N LEU A 225 -22.16 -11.62 10.35
CA LEU A 225 -22.49 -11.37 8.94
C LEU A 225 -23.95 -10.91 8.75
N ARG A 226 -24.14 -9.77 8.08
CA ARG A 226 -25.44 -9.25 7.63
C ARG A 226 -25.49 -9.16 6.10
N THR A 227 -26.18 -10.10 5.45
CA THR A 227 -26.39 -10.13 4.00
C THR A 227 -27.63 -9.32 3.58
N ARG A 228 -27.57 -8.65 2.44
CA ARG A 228 -28.68 -7.94 1.78
C ARG A 228 -28.55 -8.03 0.26
N GLN A 229 -29.66 -7.82 -0.44
CA GLN A 229 -29.72 -7.77 -1.91
C GLN A 229 -30.84 -6.84 -2.37
N GLY A 230 -30.73 -6.29 -3.59
CA GLY A 230 -31.77 -5.52 -4.24
C GLY A 230 -31.32 -4.90 -5.56
N SER A 231 -32.29 -4.49 -6.38
CA SER A 231 -32.03 -3.64 -7.55
C SER A 231 -32.15 -2.16 -7.15
N LEU A 232 -31.28 -1.32 -7.71
CA LEU A 232 -31.31 0.14 -7.58
C LEU A 232 -31.68 0.78 -8.90
N ALA A 233 -32.88 1.34 -8.98
CA ALA A 233 -33.27 2.27 -10.03
C ALA A 233 -32.38 3.54 -10.02
N PRO A 234 -32.34 4.31 -11.11
CA PRO A 234 -31.70 5.63 -11.15
C PRO A 234 -32.06 6.52 -9.95
N GLY A 235 -31.08 7.14 -9.32
CA GLY A 235 -31.24 7.97 -8.12
C GLY A 235 -31.47 7.21 -6.80
N GLN A 236 -31.83 5.92 -6.84
CA GLN A 236 -32.23 5.15 -5.66
C GLN A 236 -31.05 4.86 -4.71
N LYS A 237 -31.35 4.83 -3.40
CA LYS A 237 -30.46 4.31 -2.36
C LYS A 237 -30.93 2.92 -1.88
N THR A 238 -29.98 2.07 -1.49
CA THR A 238 -30.28 0.86 -0.70
C THR A 238 -30.87 1.23 0.65
N LYS A 239 -31.72 0.35 1.22
CA LYS A 239 -32.03 0.41 2.65
C LYS A 239 -30.73 0.29 3.47
N THR A 240 -30.44 1.28 4.31
CA THR A 240 -29.23 1.38 5.12
C THR A 240 -28.94 0.10 5.90
N VAL A 241 -27.70 -0.42 5.81
CA VAL A 241 -27.19 -1.34 6.83
C VAL A 241 -26.85 -0.49 8.05
N LEU A 242 -27.77 -0.49 8.99
CA LEU A 242 -27.62 0.18 10.26
C LEU A 242 -26.99 -0.80 11.26
N LEU A 243 -25.74 -0.53 11.64
CA LEU A 243 -25.09 -1.13 12.80
C LEU A 243 -25.19 -0.11 13.94
N ARG A 244 -25.61 -0.56 15.13
CA ARG A 244 -25.77 0.27 16.34
C ARG A 244 -25.19 -0.49 17.55
N ASP A 245 -25.67 -0.17 18.74
CA ASP A 245 -25.45 -0.91 19.98
C ASP A 245 -24.07 -0.68 20.62
N GLY A 246 -23.30 0.32 20.16
CA GLY A 246 -22.03 0.75 20.79
C GLY A 246 -20.76 0.30 20.03
N PRO A 247 -19.59 0.27 20.70
CA PRO A 247 -18.30 0.05 20.06
C PRO A 247 -18.20 -1.26 19.26
N ALA A 248 -17.82 -1.14 17.99
CA ALA A 248 -17.70 -2.24 17.04
C ALA A 248 -16.80 -1.84 15.86
N ALA A 249 -16.39 -2.81 15.05
CA ALA A 249 -15.72 -2.57 13.78
C ALA A 249 -16.37 -3.38 12.66
N ILE A 250 -16.52 -2.77 11.48
CA ILE A 250 -16.69 -3.54 10.24
C ILE A 250 -15.33 -4.18 9.93
N THR A 251 -15.31 -5.51 9.82
CA THR A 251 -14.11 -6.31 9.53
C THR A 251 -14.12 -6.90 8.13
N LEU A 252 -15.30 -6.94 7.50
CA LEU A 252 -15.45 -7.36 6.10
C LEU A 252 -16.67 -6.71 5.47
N LEU A 253 -16.45 -6.01 4.36
CA LEU A 253 -17.48 -5.59 3.41
C LEU A 253 -17.28 -6.40 2.12
N ARG A 254 -18.34 -7.02 1.59
CA ARG A 254 -18.33 -7.64 0.25
C ARG A 254 -19.48 -7.12 -0.59
N VAL A 255 -19.26 -7.01 -1.90
CA VAL A 255 -20.27 -6.61 -2.88
C VAL A 255 -20.18 -7.52 -4.11
N LYS A 256 -21.33 -7.84 -4.70
CA LYS A 256 -21.45 -8.54 -5.98
C LYS A 256 -22.53 -7.85 -6.80
N SER A 257 -22.27 -7.67 -8.09
CA SER A 257 -23.14 -6.94 -9.01
C SER A 257 -23.39 -7.75 -10.27
N GLN A 258 -24.56 -7.58 -10.89
CA GLN A 258 -24.81 -8.03 -12.26
C GLN A 258 -24.47 -6.85 -13.18
N LEU A 259 -23.24 -6.85 -13.70
CA LEU A 259 -22.75 -5.81 -14.61
C LEU A 259 -23.02 -6.19 -16.07
N PRO A 260 -23.19 -5.20 -16.97
CA PRO A 260 -23.10 -5.43 -18.42
C PRO A 260 -21.69 -5.89 -18.81
N PRO A 261 -21.48 -6.46 -20.02
CA PRO A 261 -20.14 -6.85 -20.47
C PRO A 261 -19.21 -5.63 -20.65
N PRO A 262 -17.89 -5.80 -20.49
CA PRO A 262 -16.93 -4.74 -20.80
C PRO A 262 -17.05 -4.24 -22.25
N PRO A 263 -16.85 -2.94 -22.52
CA PRO A 263 -16.42 -1.89 -21.59
C PRO A 263 -17.59 -1.17 -20.84
N ALA A 264 -18.84 -1.61 -20.98
CA ALA A 264 -19.99 -0.94 -20.35
C ALA A 264 -20.01 -1.13 -18.81
N ASP A 265 -19.25 -2.09 -18.30
CA ASP A 265 -19.06 -2.31 -16.86
C ASP A 265 -18.34 -1.14 -16.17
N ILE A 266 -17.50 -0.39 -16.92
CA ILE A 266 -16.80 0.82 -16.44
C ILE A 266 -17.79 1.86 -15.90
N ASP A 267 -18.84 2.16 -16.66
CA ASP A 267 -19.84 3.16 -16.29
C ASP A 267 -20.82 2.62 -15.23
N ALA A 268 -21.15 1.32 -15.28
CA ALA A 268 -21.98 0.67 -14.28
C ALA A 268 -21.29 0.57 -12.89
N LEU A 269 -19.97 0.42 -12.85
CA LEU A 269 -19.17 0.48 -11.62
C LEU A 269 -18.94 1.91 -11.11
N ARG A 270 -19.13 2.92 -11.96
CA ARG A 270 -19.00 4.34 -11.60
C ARG A 270 -20.31 5.04 -11.27
N SER A 271 -21.44 4.53 -11.76
CA SER A 271 -22.77 5.02 -11.40
C SER A 271 -23.15 4.72 -9.96
N VAL A 272 -22.74 3.57 -9.42
CA VAL A 272 -22.98 3.21 -8.01
C VAL A 272 -21.90 3.83 -7.11
N THR A 273 -22.33 4.56 -6.09
CA THR A 273 -21.43 5.07 -5.02
C THR A 273 -21.68 4.35 -3.70
N LEU A 274 -20.61 3.94 -3.04
CA LEU A 274 -20.60 3.51 -1.64
C LEU A 274 -20.51 4.74 -0.74
N GLN A 275 -21.38 4.83 0.26
CA GLN A 275 -21.45 5.92 1.21
C GLN A 275 -21.55 5.34 2.63
N ILE A 276 -20.57 5.63 3.49
CA ILE A 276 -20.58 5.21 4.92
C ILE A 276 -20.45 6.44 5.83
N ARG A 277 -21.33 6.52 6.83
CA ARG A 277 -21.27 7.48 7.95
C ARG A 277 -20.92 6.75 9.24
N TRP A 278 -20.11 7.38 10.09
CA TRP A 278 -19.78 6.88 11.43
C TRP A 278 -20.49 7.70 12.50
N ASP A 279 -20.83 7.08 13.62
CA ASP A 279 -21.13 7.71 14.92
C ASP A 279 -22.19 8.85 14.96
N GLY A 280 -22.99 9.00 13.89
CA GLY A 280 -24.01 10.03 13.72
C GLY A 280 -23.61 11.21 12.81
N GLU A 281 -22.48 11.12 12.11
CA GLU A 281 -22.01 12.16 11.17
C GLU A 281 -23.04 12.48 10.07
N SER A 282 -23.27 13.77 9.80
CA SER A 282 -24.19 14.23 8.75
C SER A 282 -23.66 13.94 7.34
N GLU A 283 -22.35 14.02 7.13
CA GLU A 283 -21.69 13.74 5.85
C GLU A 283 -20.98 12.37 5.86
N PRO A 284 -20.93 11.66 4.72
CA PRO A 284 -20.27 10.36 4.65
C PRO A 284 -18.75 10.49 4.67
N SER A 285 -18.13 9.97 5.72
CA SER A 285 -16.67 9.86 5.88
C SER A 285 -16.03 8.88 4.88
N VAL A 286 -16.79 7.93 4.34
CA VAL A 286 -16.43 7.13 3.16
C VAL A 286 -17.37 7.50 2.01
N TRP A 287 -16.83 8.08 0.93
CA TRP A 287 -17.58 8.35 -0.30
C TRP A 287 -16.72 8.12 -1.54
N ALA A 288 -17.10 7.11 -2.34
CA ALA A 288 -16.45 6.78 -3.61
C ALA A 288 -17.37 5.98 -4.56
N PRO A 289 -17.17 6.05 -5.89
CA PRO A 289 -17.74 5.09 -6.84
C PRO A 289 -17.27 3.66 -6.56
N LEU A 290 -18.07 2.65 -6.93
CA LEU A 290 -17.85 1.25 -6.53
C LEU A 290 -16.55 0.68 -7.09
N GLY A 291 -16.28 0.87 -8.39
CA GLY A 291 -15.05 0.42 -9.04
C GLY A 291 -13.79 1.13 -8.53
N ASP A 292 -13.90 2.42 -8.24
CA ASP A 292 -12.81 3.24 -7.70
C ASP A 292 -12.54 2.92 -6.22
N PHE A 293 -13.57 2.57 -5.42
CA PHE A 293 -13.42 2.11 -4.03
C PHE A 293 -12.69 0.77 -3.93
N PHE A 294 -13.07 -0.21 -4.77
CA PHE A 294 -12.45 -1.53 -4.81
C PHE A 294 -11.15 -1.56 -5.64
N GLY A 295 -10.55 -0.40 -5.98
CA GLY A 295 -9.25 -0.31 -6.66
C GLY A 295 -9.21 -1.01 -8.03
N THR A 296 -10.36 -1.28 -8.65
CA THR A 296 -10.51 -2.12 -9.83
C THR A 296 -10.75 -1.30 -11.11
N ALA A 297 -11.03 0.00 -10.98
CA ALA A 297 -11.27 0.90 -12.11
C ALA A 297 -10.04 1.05 -13.05
N PRO A 298 -10.24 1.14 -14.38
CA PRO A 298 -11.53 1.13 -15.09
C PRO A 298 -12.08 -0.29 -15.31
N GLY A 299 -13.37 -0.46 -15.03
CA GLY A 299 -14.08 -1.74 -15.24
C GLY A 299 -13.78 -2.78 -14.17
N THR A 300 -13.96 -4.04 -14.54
CA THR A 300 -13.82 -5.22 -13.66
C THR A 300 -12.46 -5.88 -13.89
N ASN A 301 -11.47 -5.54 -13.07
CA ASN A 301 -10.15 -6.16 -13.08
C ASN A 301 -10.03 -7.20 -11.95
N SER A 302 -9.63 -8.42 -12.32
CA SER A 302 -9.37 -9.51 -11.36
C SER A 302 -8.02 -9.30 -10.68
N TYR A 303 -8.03 -9.13 -9.36
CA TYR A 303 -6.83 -9.04 -8.54
C TYR A 303 -7.14 -9.45 -7.10
N GLN A 304 -6.09 -9.82 -6.35
CA GLN A 304 -6.16 -10.19 -4.94
C GLN A 304 -5.12 -9.38 -4.17
N SER A 305 -5.50 -8.86 -3.01
CA SER A 305 -4.58 -8.26 -2.03
C SER A 305 -5.14 -8.42 -0.61
N LEU A 306 -4.31 -8.14 0.40
CA LEU A 306 -4.73 -8.26 1.79
C LEU A 306 -5.94 -7.36 2.16
N PRO A 307 -5.97 -6.04 1.86
CA PRO A 307 -7.11 -5.21 2.22
C PRO A 307 -8.30 -5.28 1.22
N LEU A 308 -8.05 -5.47 -0.08
CA LEU A 308 -9.06 -5.36 -1.14
C LEU A 308 -8.84 -6.42 -2.24
N GLY A 309 -9.89 -6.80 -2.97
CA GLY A 309 -9.74 -7.65 -4.16
C GLY A 309 -11.08 -8.06 -4.79
N LEU A 310 -11.00 -8.82 -5.88
CA LEU A 310 -12.11 -9.56 -6.47
C LEU A 310 -11.89 -11.06 -6.20
N GLY A 311 -12.73 -11.64 -5.35
CA GLY A 311 -12.64 -13.03 -4.98
C GLY A 311 -13.04 -13.98 -6.11
N LYS A 312 -12.49 -15.20 -6.11
CA LYS A 312 -12.79 -16.27 -7.10
C LYS A 312 -14.28 -16.61 -7.21
N ASP A 313 -15.07 -16.35 -6.17
CA ASP A 313 -16.53 -16.53 -6.15
C ASP A 313 -17.31 -15.32 -6.73
N GLY A 314 -16.62 -14.35 -7.33
CA GLY A 314 -17.19 -13.19 -8.01
C GLY A 314 -17.72 -12.11 -7.07
N TRP A 315 -17.23 -12.04 -5.83
CA TRP A 315 -17.49 -10.94 -4.90
C TRP A 315 -16.26 -10.05 -4.77
N TRP A 316 -16.40 -8.74 -4.95
CA TRP A 316 -15.39 -7.80 -4.44
C TRP A 316 -15.41 -7.84 -2.91
N TYR A 317 -14.23 -7.76 -2.30
CA TYR A 317 -14.06 -7.78 -0.85
C TYR A 317 -13.23 -6.60 -0.35
N CYS A 318 -13.47 -6.22 0.90
CA CYS A 318 -12.75 -5.20 1.63
C CYS A 318 -12.61 -5.64 3.09
N LYS A 319 -11.37 -5.93 3.52
CA LYS A 319 -11.00 -6.36 4.88
C LYS A 319 -10.43 -5.22 5.74
N TRP A 320 -10.43 -3.97 5.26
CA TRP A 320 -10.07 -2.79 6.06
C TRP A 320 -10.87 -2.75 7.36
N PHE A 321 -10.18 -2.53 8.48
CA PHE A 321 -10.79 -2.49 9.81
C PHE A 321 -11.42 -1.11 10.07
N MET A 322 -12.75 -1.03 10.07
CA MET A 322 -13.47 0.24 10.20
C MET A 322 -14.18 0.31 11.56
N ALA A 323 -13.45 0.79 12.57
CA ALA A 323 -13.95 0.98 13.92
C ALA A 323 -14.95 2.15 14.02
N PHE A 324 -15.95 2.01 14.89
CA PHE A 324 -16.95 3.03 15.25
C PHE A 324 -17.38 2.87 16.72
N ALA A 325 -17.87 3.95 17.35
CA ALA A 325 -18.18 3.99 18.78
C ALA A 325 -19.68 3.87 19.12
N LYS A 326 -20.56 4.30 18.21
CA LYS A 326 -22.02 4.34 18.41
C LYS A 326 -22.77 3.62 17.29
N SER A 327 -22.39 3.87 16.04
CA SER A 327 -23.08 3.33 14.87
C SER A 327 -22.28 3.42 13.57
N ALA A 328 -22.60 2.55 12.62
CA ALA A 328 -22.20 2.69 11.23
C ALA A 328 -23.43 2.59 10.31
N GLU A 329 -23.50 3.47 9.32
CA GLU A 329 -24.56 3.49 8.31
C GLU A 329 -23.96 3.24 6.92
N VAL A 330 -24.04 2.01 6.42
CA VAL A 330 -23.59 1.66 5.06
C VAL A 330 -24.75 1.78 4.08
N THR A 331 -24.56 2.56 3.01
CA THR A 331 -25.51 2.70 1.90
C THR A 331 -24.81 2.66 0.55
N PHE A 332 -25.51 2.16 -0.47
CA PHE A 332 -25.14 2.33 -1.87
C PHE A 332 -26.20 3.23 -2.54
N LYS A 333 -25.76 4.16 -3.39
CA LYS A 333 -26.64 5.00 -4.22
C LYS A 333 -26.30 4.81 -5.70
N ASN A 334 -27.31 4.57 -6.52
CA ASN A 334 -27.19 4.68 -7.97
C ASN A 334 -27.32 6.17 -8.37
N GLU A 335 -26.25 6.76 -8.90
CA GLU A 335 -26.20 8.12 -9.44
C GLU A 335 -26.25 8.15 -10.98
N GLY A 336 -26.39 6.99 -11.65
CA GLY A 336 -26.52 6.88 -13.10
C GLY A 336 -27.97 6.74 -13.61
N THR A 337 -28.09 6.51 -14.91
CA THR A 337 -29.36 6.49 -15.68
C THR A 337 -29.95 5.10 -15.94
N ALA A 338 -29.20 4.03 -15.67
CA ALA A 338 -29.64 2.64 -15.80
C ALA A 338 -29.77 1.97 -14.43
N PRO A 339 -30.68 0.99 -14.24
CA PRO A 339 -30.79 0.25 -13.00
C PRO A 339 -29.58 -0.68 -12.77
N VAL A 340 -29.16 -0.88 -11.52
CA VAL A 340 -28.04 -1.76 -11.14
C VAL A 340 -28.45 -2.73 -10.05
N SER A 341 -28.20 -4.03 -10.25
CA SER A 341 -28.52 -5.11 -9.30
C SER A 341 -27.33 -5.38 -8.37
N LEU A 342 -27.53 -5.25 -7.06
CA LEU A 342 -26.48 -5.41 -6.04
C LEU A 342 -26.84 -6.45 -4.97
N GLN A 343 -25.88 -7.29 -4.63
CA GLN A 343 -25.84 -8.06 -3.40
C GLN A 343 -24.67 -7.54 -2.56
N TYR A 344 -24.85 -7.43 -1.24
CA TYR A 344 -23.80 -6.96 -0.34
C TYR A 344 -23.86 -7.63 1.03
N GLN A 345 -22.70 -7.80 1.63
CA GLN A 345 -22.47 -8.44 2.92
C GLN A 345 -21.65 -7.51 3.79
N VAL A 346 -22.08 -7.30 5.04
CA VAL A 346 -21.31 -6.55 6.04
C VAL A 346 -21.15 -7.44 7.27
N THR A 347 -19.92 -7.81 7.61
CA THR A 347 -19.58 -8.49 8.87
C THR A 347 -18.93 -7.48 9.81
N SER A 348 -19.37 -7.49 11.07
CA SER A 348 -18.83 -6.63 12.12
C SER A 348 -18.61 -7.38 13.43
N LYS A 349 -17.49 -7.12 14.11
CA LYS A 349 -17.24 -7.59 15.48
C LYS A 349 -17.50 -6.48 16.50
N ARG A 350 -17.82 -6.86 17.75
CA ARG A 350 -17.77 -5.93 18.89
C ARG A 350 -16.32 -5.53 19.18
N LEU A 351 -16.15 -4.35 19.76
CA LEU A 351 -14.87 -3.91 20.32
C LEU A 351 -14.98 -3.82 21.84
N GLU A 352 -13.90 -4.23 22.50
CA GLU A 352 -13.72 -4.20 23.94
C GLU A 352 -12.58 -3.23 24.30
N GLY A 353 -12.59 -2.72 25.53
CA GLY A 353 -11.66 -1.67 25.95
C GLY A 353 -11.99 -0.29 25.35
N ASP A 354 -11.00 0.60 25.34
CA ASP A 354 -11.19 1.99 24.92
C ASP A 354 -11.22 2.15 23.39
N ILE A 355 -12.37 2.60 22.88
CA ILE A 355 -12.59 2.93 21.47
C ILE A 355 -11.83 4.18 21.01
N SER A 356 -11.35 5.04 21.93
CA SER A 356 -10.58 6.25 21.58
C SER A 356 -9.22 5.92 20.96
N ARG A 357 -8.68 4.72 21.23
CA ARG A 357 -7.43 4.23 20.60
C ARG A 357 -7.54 4.06 19.09
N PHE A 358 -8.75 3.94 18.54
CA PHE A 358 -8.98 3.69 17.12
C PHE A 358 -9.33 4.96 16.35
N ALA A 359 -8.70 5.12 15.20
CA ALA A 359 -9.06 6.12 14.21
C ALA A 359 -10.44 5.86 13.60
N ARG A 360 -10.84 6.71 12.65
CA ARG A 360 -11.96 6.45 11.71
C ARG A 360 -11.43 6.30 10.29
N PHE A 361 -11.88 5.23 9.61
CA PHE A 361 -11.56 4.96 8.21
C PHE A 361 -12.34 5.92 7.30
N HIS A 362 -11.64 6.61 6.41
CA HIS A 362 -12.21 7.50 5.41
C HIS A 362 -11.76 7.12 4.01
N VAL A 363 -12.64 7.29 3.03
CA VAL A 363 -12.28 7.27 1.61
C VAL A 363 -12.88 8.50 0.95
N LYS A 364 -12.06 9.20 0.16
CA LYS A 364 -12.54 10.36 -0.61
C LYS A 364 -12.16 10.21 -2.08
N TRP A 365 -13.15 10.09 -2.95
CA TRP A 365 -12.99 10.26 -4.38
C TRP A 365 -13.12 11.75 -4.77
N PRO A 366 -12.07 12.40 -5.30
CA PRO A 366 -12.11 13.81 -5.63
C PRO A 366 -12.93 14.06 -6.91
N ARG A 367 -14.12 14.64 -6.77
CA ARG A 367 -14.97 15.05 -7.91
C ARG A 367 -14.31 16.11 -8.81
N ASN A 368 -13.39 16.90 -8.25
CA ASN A 368 -12.51 17.75 -9.04
C ASN A 368 -11.47 16.83 -9.70
N GLY A 369 -11.67 16.52 -10.99
CA GLY A 369 -10.66 15.78 -11.75
C GLY A 369 -9.31 16.49 -11.66
N TRP A 370 -8.23 15.71 -11.50
CA TRP A 370 -6.86 16.24 -11.38
C TRP A 370 -6.39 16.84 -12.71
N ARG A 371 -6.86 18.06 -13.02
CA ARG A 371 -5.95 19.08 -13.54
C ARG A 371 -4.89 19.28 -12.46
N ALA A 372 -3.66 18.89 -12.76
CA ALA A 372 -2.50 19.37 -12.03
C ALA A 372 -2.49 20.90 -12.15
N THR A 373 -3.13 21.56 -11.18
CA THR A 373 -3.20 23.02 -11.11
C THR A 373 -1.87 23.47 -10.56
N PHE A 374 -0.87 23.53 -11.44
CA PHE A 374 0.45 24.06 -11.12
C PHE A 374 0.25 25.43 -10.47
N LEU A 375 0.56 25.55 -9.18
CA LEU A 375 0.58 26.81 -8.44
C LEU A 375 1.85 27.61 -8.77
N GLY A 376 2.22 27.63 -10.05
CA GLY A 376 3.23 28.50 -10.63
C GLY A 376 2.58 29.77 -11.16
N SER A 377 2.97 30.91 -10.58
CA SER A 377 2.89 32.27 -11.13
C SER A 377 1.66 32.68 -11.95
N ARG A 378 0.89 33.67 -11.45
CA ARG A 378 0.18 34.60 -12.35
C ARG A 378 1.22 35.33 -13.21
N GLY A 379 1.31 35.02 -14.51
CA GLY A 379 2.23 35.71 -15.42
C GLY A 379 2.17 35.16 -16.84
N SER A 380 2.37 36.06 -17.81
CA SER A 380 2.59 35.81 -19.25
C SER A 380 1.66 34.82 -19.97
N THR A 381 0.80 35.37 -20.83
CA THR A 381 0.28 34.70 -22.02
C THR A 381 1.41 34.22 -22.94
N LEU A 382 1.30 33.03 -23.52
CA LEU A 382 2.09 32.61 -24.69
C LEU A 382 1.23 31.82 -25.68
N SER A 383 1.43 32.08 -26.96
CA SER A 383 0.74 31.41 -28.07
C SER A 383 1.33 30.02 -28.36
N GLY A 384 0.50 29.12 -28.88
CA GLY A 384 0.92 27.74 -29.18
C GLY A 384 1.89 27.65 -30.36
N ILE A 385 2.96 26.86 -30.18
CA ILE A 385 3.83 26.37 -31.27
C ILE A 385 3.83 24.84 -31.20
N VAL A 386 3.51 24.18 -32.32
CA VAL A 386 3.45 22.71 -32.41
C VAL A 386 4.72 22.18 -33.06
N THR A 387 5.68 21.73 -32.25
CA THR A 387 6.95 21.16 -32.72
C THR A 387 6.77 19.68 -33.11
N ARG A 388 6.86 19.37 -34.41
CA ARG A 388 6.88 17.99 -34.90
C ARG A 388 8.20 17.30 -34.54
N PHE A 389 8.15 16.18 -33.81
CA PHE A 389 9.31 15.31 -33.63
C PHE A 389 9.63 14.52 -34.91
N ARG A 390 10.91 14.47 -35.30
CA ARG A 390 11.46 13.48 -36.24
C ARG A 390 12.12 12.33 -35.46
N PRO A 391 12.01 11.06 -35.91
CA PRO A 391 12.75 9.96 -35.32
C PRO A 391 14.26 10.02 -35.70
N PRO A 392 15.16 9.42 -34.90
CA PRO A 392 16.60 9.44 -35.15
C PRO A 392 17.01 8.45 -36.26
N ASN A 393 18.05 8.80 -37.01
CA ASN A 393 18.64 7.93 -38.04
C ASN A 393 19.92 7.25 -37.53
N ARG A 394 20.30 6.09 -38.09
CA ARG A 394 21.50 5.31 -37.70
C ARG A 394 22.65 5.47 -38.70
N SER A 395 23.89 5.33 -38.20
CA SER A 395 25.17 5.31 -38.95
C SER A 395 25.56 6.65 -39.61
N ALA A 396 26.83 6.91 -39.95
CA ALA A 396 28.03 6.05 -39.96
C ALA A 396 29.28 6.72 -39.32
N ARG A 397 30.48 6.18 -39.58
CA ARG A 397 31.77 6.57 -38.96
C ARG A 397 32.44 7.78 -39.61
N SER A 398 33.32 8.43 -38.82
CA SER A 398 34.76 8.68 -39.12
C SER A 398 35.26 10.14 -39.15
N ILE A 399 36.49 10.31 -38.62
CA ILE A 399 37.49 11.38 -38.87
C ILE A 399 37.16 12.81 -38.36
N GLY A 400 38.19 13.48 -37.86
CA GLY A 400 38.27 14.94 -37.60
C GLY A 400 39.62 15.47 -38.13
N PRO A 401 40.21 16.58 -37.62
CA PRO A 401 39.77 17.48 -36.54
C PRO A 401 39.79 18.97 -36.99
N SER A 402 40.01 19.90 -36.03
CA SER A 402 40.26 21.35 -36.23
C SER A 402 39.01 22.21 -36.56
N SER A 403 39.00 23.54 -36.39
CA SER A 403 39.64 24.42 -35.38
C SER A 403 39.03 25.84 -35.47
N ARG A 404 39.33 26.72 -34.49
CA ARG A 404 39.04 28.19 -34.50
C ARG A 404 37.54 28.57 -34.41
N ARG A 405 37.17 29.83 -34.12
CA ARG A 405 37.54 30.76 -33.01
C ARG A 405 36.62 31.98 -33.13
N ARG A 406 36.06 32.48 -32.00
CA ARG A 406 35.52 33.86 -31.84
C ARG A 406 34.30 34.21 -32.73
N ALA A 407 33.50 35.24 -32.45
CA ALA A 407 33.19 35.96 -31.19
C ALA A 407 31.86 36.74 -31.35
N GLN A 408 31.46 37.45 -30.28
CA GLN A 408 30.87 38.81 -30.22
C GLN A 408 30.23 39.45 -31.48
N ALA A 409 29.23 40.33 -31.37
CA ALA A 409 28.32 40.73 -30.28
C ALA A 409 27.39 41.84 -30.83
N ALA A 410 26.37 42.24 -30.05
CA ALA A 410 25.69 43.54 -30.18
C ALA A 410 24.86 43.75 -31.48
N MET A 411 23.99 44.76 -31.61
CA MET A 411 23.46 45.67 -30.59
C MET A 411 21.98 46.03 -30.85
N SER A 412 21.40 46.71 -29.88
CA SER A 412 20.09 47.38 -29.89
C SER A 412 19.74 48.20 -31.14
N ALA A 413 18.45 48.21 -31.48
CA ALA A 413 17.75 49.42 -31.91
C ALA A 413 16.32 49.43 -31.35
N SER A 414 15.85 50.58 -30.90
CA SER A 414 14.49 50.80 -30.40
C SER A 414 13.66 51.58 -31.42
N CYS A 415 12.33 51.48 -31.33
CA CYS A 415 11.44 52.54 -31.80
C CYS A 415 10.20 52.60 -30.89
N SER A 416 9.48 53.72 -30.93
CA SER A 416 8.50 54.12 -29.92
C SER A 416 7.17 54.59 -30.54
N MET A 417 6.31 55.18 -29.71
CA MET A 417 5.02 55.83 -30.04
C MET A 417 3.81 54.92 -30.27
N SER A 418 2.55 55.37 -30.07
CA SER A 418 1.98 56.20 -28.97
C SER A 418 0.45 56.33 -29.16
N GLY A 419 -0.32 56.35 -28.06
CA GLY A 419 -1.71 56.83 -28.06
C GLY A 419 -2.76 55.82 -28.59
N THR A 420 -4.08 56.01 -28.38
CA THR A 420 -4.78 56.96 -27.48
C THR A 420 -6.07 56.31 -26.95
N ARG A 421 -6.61 56.85 -25.85
CA ARG A 421 -7.78 56.38 -25.08
C ARG A 421 -9.11 56.60 -25.81
N ALA A 422 -10.06 55.68 -25.60
CA ALA A 422 -11.50 55.88 -25.82
C ALA A 422 -12.29 55.17 -24.69
N GLU A 423 -13.44 55.72 -24.32
CA GLU A 423 -14.35 55.19 -23.28
C GLU A 423 -15.78 55.12 -23.80
N VAL A 424 -16.62 54.27 -23.19
CA VAL A 424 -18.00 54.53 -22.71
C VAL A 424 -18.78 53.21 -22.58
N GLY A 425 -19.53 53.06 -21.47
CA GLY A 425 -20.61 52.07 -21.31
C GLY A 425 -20.19 50.64 -20.87
N GLY A 426 -20.71 50.04 -19.79
CA GLY A 426 -21.47 50.60 -18.67
C GLY A 426 -22.74 49.82 -18.28
N ALA A 427 -22.62 48.71 -17.53
CA ALA A 427 -23.75 48.14 -16.79
C ALA A 427 -23.34 47.27 -15.57
N LYS A 428 -23.95 47.57 -14.43
CA LYS A 428 -24.15 46.79 -13.19
C LYS A 428 -23.47 45.40 -13.05
N VAL A 429 -22.59 45.29 -12.06
CA VAL A 429 -22.45 44.09 -11.20
C VAL A 429 -22.79 44.50 -9.76
N MET A 430 -23.68 43.77 -9.10
CA MET A 430 -24.02 44.04 -7.68
C MET A 430 -22.86 43.66 -6.76
N ARG A 431 -22.58 44.49 -5.76
CA ARG A 431 -21.74 44.12 -4.63
C ARG A 431 -22.55 43.23 -3.68
N SER A 432 -22.10 42.00 -3.43
CA SER A 432 -22.46 41.26 -2.22
C SER A 432 -21.40 41.49 -1.14
N SER A 433 -21.82 41.54 0.12
CA SER A 433 -20.98 41.96 1.25
C SER A 433 -20.08 40.82 1.76
N LEU A 434 -18.83 41.15 2.06
CA LEU A 434 -17.93 40.30 2.85
C LEU A 434 -18.42 40.26 4.31
N TRP A 435 -19.17 39.21 4.66
CA TRP A 435 -19.55 38.94 6.05
C TRP A 435 -18.44 38.20 6.79
N THR A 436 -17.70 38.90 7.66
CA THR A 436 -16.64 38.33 8.50
C THR A 436 -17.20 37.61 9.73
N GLY A 437 -17.95 36.53 9.51
CA GLY A 437 -18.53 35.70 10.57
C GLY A 437 -17.48 34.79 11.23
N ARG A 438 -16.96 35.17 12.40
CA ARG A 438 -16.19 34.26 13.28
C ARG A 438 -17.13 33.25 13.95
N SER A 439 -17.31 32.07 13.35
CA SER A 439 -17.97 30.94 14.02
C SER A 439 -16.98 30.18 14.91
N SER A 440 -16.79 30.65 16.15
CA SER A 440 -16.00 29.94 17.17
C SER A 440 -16.76 28.73 17.71
N LEU A 441 -16.63 27.58 17.05
CA LEU A 441 -17.09 26.30 17.59
C LEU A 441 -16.08 25.77 18.62
N PRO A 442 -16.53 25.25 19.78
CA PRO A 442 -15.64 24.60 20.74
C PRO A 442 -15.10 23.26 20.18
N PRO A 443 -13.93 22.78 20.64
CA PRO A 443 -13.28 21.58 20.11
C PRO A 443 -13.93 20.28 20.62
N SER A 444 -15.16 19.99 20.16
CA SER A 444 -15.83 18.71 20.44
C SER A 444 -15.34 17.60 19.50
N ALA A 445 -14.58 16.64 20.04
CA ALA A 445 -14.37 15.30 19.49
C ALA A 445 -13.98 15.19 17.99
N GLN A 446 -12.98 15.96 17.53
CA GLN A 446 -12.32 15.66 16.26
C GLN A 446 -11.50 14.37 16.37
N GLY A 447 -12.15 13.22 16.14
CA GLY A 447 -11.49 11.92 16.09
C GLY A 447 -10.41 11.90 15.00
N ARG A 448 -9.21 11.40 15.35
CA ARG A 448 -8.10 11.29 14.40
C ARG A 448 -8.48 10.35 13.23
N ARG A 449 -8.10 10.72 12.02
CA ARG A 449 -8.62 10.16 10.76
C ARG A 449 -7.55 9.41 9.98
N ILE A 450 -7.89 8.22 9.47
CA ILE A 450 -7.14 7.56 8.41
C ILE A 450 -7.85 7.88 7.11
N ILE A 451 -7.15 8.45 6.13
CA ILE A 451 -7.74 8.93 4.88
C ILE A 451 -7.09 8.23 3.69
N LEU A 452 -7.85 7.33 3.06
CA LEU A 452 -7.49 6.75 1.77
C LEU A 452 -8.00 7.69 0.65
N VAL A 453 -7.08 8.34 -0.04
CA VAL A 453 -7.39 9.22 -1.18
C VAL A 453 -7.30 8.39 -2.46
N MET A 454 -8.44 8.16 -3.12
CA MET A 454 -8.44 7.47 -4.42
C MET A 454 -8.14 8.48 -5.54
N PRO A 455 -7.15 8.25 -6.41
CA PRO A 455 -6.87 9.15 -7.52
C PRO A 455 -7.98 9.07 -8.57
N GLY A 456 -8.72 10.16 -8.77
CA GLY A 456 -9.70 10.27 -9.85
C GLY A 456 -9.00 10.22 -11.21
N ALA A 457 -9.24 9.15 -11.98
CA ALA A 457 -8.49 8.85 -13.21
C ALA A 457 -8.55 10.00 -14.24
N ALA A 458 -7.39 10.57 -14.56
CA ALA A 458 -7.23 11.44 -15.73
C ALA A 458 -7.34 10.61 -17.03
N ARG A 459 -7.91 11.19 -18.09
CA ARG A 459 -8.01 10.53 -19.40
C ARG A 459 -6.62 10.42 -20.06
N LEU A 460 -5.99 9.25 -19.97
CA LEU A 460 -4.92 8.90 -20.91
C LEU A 460 -5.54 8.53 -22.26
N PHE A 461 -5.07 9.18 -23.33
CA PHE A 461 -5.33 8.75 -24.70
C PHE A 461 -4.34 7.65 -25.08
N SER A 462 -4.74 6.39 -24.95
CA SER A 462 -3.96 5.24 -25.42
C SER A 462 -3.95 5.17 -26.95
N ILE A 463 -2.84 5.55 -27.58
CA ILE A 463 -2.62 5.31 -29.01
C ILE A 463 -2.32 3.81 -29.21
N ILE A 464 -3.35 3.04 -29.58
CA ILE A 464 -3.21 1.61 -29.86
C ILE A 464 -2.42 1.43 -31.16
N ARG A 465 -1.21 0.88 -31.06
CA ARG A 465 -0.37 0.54 -32.22
C ARG A 465 -0.55 -0.94 -32.57
N ILE A 466 -1.52 -1.26 -33.42
CA ILE A 466 -1.73 -2.62 -33.93
C ILE A 466 -0.54 -3.04 -34.79
N THR A 467 0.20 -4.05 -34.37
CA THR A 467 1.26 -4.69 -35.17
C THR A 467 0.81 -6.07 -35.63
N THR A 468 0.17 -6.15 -36.79
CA THR A 468 -0.10 -7.41 -37.48
C THR A 468 1.21 -8.06 -37.95
N LYS A 469 1.45 -9.33 -37.58
CA LYS A 469 2.38 -10.20 -38.31
C LYS A 469 1.58 -11.05 -39.33
N PRO A 470 2.15 -11.34 -40.52
CA PRO A 470 1.43 -12.05 -41.57
C PRO A 470 1.32 -13.55 -41.30
N THR A 471 0.22 -14.14 -41.77
CA THR A 471 -0.01 -15.58 -41.80
C THR A 471 0.65 -16.19 -43.04
N THR A 472 1.38 -17.29 -42.89
CA THR A 472 1.73 -18.20 -44.01
C THR A 472 0.78 -19.38 -44.03
N MET A 473 0.27 -19.73 -45.22
CA MET A 473 -0.60 -20.89 -45.42
C MET A 473 0.20 -22.17 -45.66
N ALA A 474 -0.36 -23.31 -45.26
CA ALA A 474 -0.05 -24.63 -45.79
C ALA A 474 -1.37 -25.42 -45.92
N THR A 475 -1.55 -26.15 -47.02
CA THR A 475 -2.85 -26.73 -47.43
C THR A 475 -2.81 -28.25 -47.59
N ALA A 476 -3.60 -28.97 -46.80
CA ALA A 476 -4.17 -30.31 -47.03
C ALA A 476 -5.07 -30.65 -45.82
N GLY A 477 -6.17 -31.41 -45.92
CA GLY A 477 -6.88 -32.00 -47.06
C GLY A 477 -8.29 -32.45 -46.62
N ALA A 478 -9.07 -33.09 -47.50
CA ALA A 478 -10.41 -33.63 -47.18
C ALA A 478 -10.32 -34.83 -46.19
N THR A 479 -11.37 -35.32 -45.51
CA THR A 479 -12.80 -35.43 -45.88
C THR A 479 -13.78 -35.34 -44.69
N SER A 480 -15.07 -35.18 -44.99
CA SER A 480 -16.23 -35.58 -44.15
C SER A 480 -16.95 -36.75 -44.85
N PRO A 481 -17.87 -37.53 -44.22
CA PRO A 481 -19.26 -37.05 -44.05
C PRO A 481 -20.15 -37.69 -42.93
N LEU A 482 -21.27 -37.01 -42.59
CA LEU A 482 -22.54 -37.54 -42.02
C LEU A 482 -22.49 -38.21 -40.60
N THR A 483 -23.57 -38.37 -39.82
CA THR A 483 -25.03 -38.18 -40.03
C THR A 483 -25.73 -37.63 -38.75
N ALA A 484 -27.00 -37.19 -38.84
CA ALA A 484 -27.80 -36.62 -37.74
C ALA A 484 -28.57 -37.65 -36.88
N GLY A 485 -29.12 -37.24 -35.70
CA GLY A 485 -30.01 -38.13 -34.90
C GLY A 485 -30.62 -37.58 -33.59
N ARG A 486 -31.75 -36.87 -33.68
CA ARG A 486 -32.91 -36.74 -32.74
C ARG A 486 -32.78 -36.98 -31.21
N SER A 487 -33.35 -36.04 -30.44
CA SER A 487 -34.00 -36.25 -29.10
C SER A 487 -35.47 -36.74 -29.26
N PRO A 488 -36.34 -36.95 -28.23
CA PRO A 488 -36.23 -36.67 -26.78
C PRO A 488 -36.88 -37.76 -25.83
N THR A 489 -37.42 -37.31 -24.68
CA THR A 489 -38.61 -37.80 -23.89
C THR A 489 -38.45 -38.60 -22.57
N THR A 490 -38.75 -37.95 -21.43
CA THR A 490 -39.44 -38.46 -20.20
C THR A 490 -38.76 -39.55 -19.31
N CYS A 491 -39.09 -39.77 -18.01
CA CYS A 491 -40.09 -39.17 -17.10
C CYS A 491 -39.75 -39.23 -15.58
N ARG A 492 -40.33 -38.29 -14.80
CA ARG A 492 -40.86 -38.35 -13.41
C ARG A 492 -40.13 -39.05 -12.21
N SER A 493 -40.05 -38.26 -11.13
CA SER A 493 -40.31 -38.61 -9.69
C SER A 493 -39.28 -39.48 -8.92
N THR A 494 -39.19 -39.47 -7.57
CA THR A 494 -40.09 -38.93 -6.53
C THR A 494 -39.33 -38.19 -5.38
N ARG A 495 -39.95 -37.96 -4.20
CA ARG A 495 -39.50 -37.09 -3.09
C ARG A 495 -38.97 -37.89 -1.85
N PRO A 496 -38.42 -37.23 -0.78
CA PRO A 496 -37.35 -37.81 0.04
C PRO A 496 -37.68 -38.11 1.52
N LEU A 497 -36.74 -38.80 2.20
CA LEU A 497 -36.39 -38.62 3.63
C LEU A 497 -34.86 -38.49 3.76
N LYS A 498 -34.19 -37.73 4.65
CA LYS A 498 -34.36 -37.28 6.05
C LYS A 498 -33.61 -38.12 7.11
N ALA A 499 -32.50 -37.53 7.57
CA ALA A 499 -32.01 -37.44 8.97
C ALA A 499 -31.15 -38.58 9.59
N ALA A 500 -30.36 -38.14 10.60
CA ALA A 500 -29.64 -38.92 11.64
C ALA A 500 -28.40 -39.75 11.21
N SER A 501 -27.38 -40.00 12.06
CA SER A 501 -26.87 -39.27 13.25
C SER A 501 -25.50 -39.84 13.72
N ARG A 502 -24.76 -39.09 14.55
CA ARG A 502 -23.66 -39.51 15.47
C ARG A 502 -22.36 -40.16 14.91
N SER A 503 -21.31 -39.35 14.94
CA SER A 503 -20.00 -39.54 15.61
C SER A 503 -19.64 -40.90 16.25
N ILE A 504 -18.36 -41.32 16.13
CA ILE A 504 -17.43 -41.65 17.25
C ILE A 504 -15.98 -41.89 16.74
N PHE A 505 -14.98 -41.68 17.62
CA PHE A 505 -13.54 -41.93 17.41
C PHE A 505 -13.16 -43.43 17.37
N ARG A 506 -12.14 -43.82 16.59
CA ARG A 506 -10.85 -44.36 17.12
C ARG A 506 -9.76 -44.58 16.07
N ILE A 507 -8.54 -44.83 16.56
CA ILE A 507 -7.27 -45.02 15.83
C ILE A 507 -6.87 -46.50 15.87
N SER A 508 -6.36 -47.06 14.77
CA SER A 508 -5.31 -48.08 14.77
C SER A 508 -4.71 -48.27 13.36
N ALA A 509 -3.52 -48.88 13.27
CA ALA A 509 -2.85 -49.28 12.04
C ALA A 509 -2.10 -50.61 12.26
N GLN A 510 -1.85 -51.41 11.21
CA GLN A 510 -0.59 -52.17 11.03
C GLN A 510 -0.55 -53.10 9.79
N ARG A 511 0.70 -53.53 9.48
CA ARG A 511 1.20 -54.57 8.56
C ARG A 511 1.56 -54.11 7.13
N SER A 512 2.66 -54.51 6.46
CA SER A 512 3.99 -55.12 6.78
C SER A 512 4.32 -56.26 5.79
N THR A 513 5.47 -56.16 5.09
CA THR A 513 6.29 -57.31 4.61
C THR A 513 7.70 -56.88 4.13
N ARG A 514 8.66 -57.82 4.16
CA ARG A 514 10.11 -57.80 3.78
C ARG A 514 10.60 -59.29 3.72
N PRO A 515 11.90 -59.68 3.48
CA PRO A 515 13.15 -58.94 3.28
C PRO A 515 13.62 -59.00 1.79
N PRO A 516 14.71 -59.67 1.28
CA PRO A 516 15.81 -60.50 1.85
C PRO A 516 17.11 -59.69 2.17
N CYS A 517 18.28 -60.34 2.32
CA CYS A 517 19.52 -59.75 2.89
C CYS A 517 20.88 -60.29 2.34
N THR A 518 21.94 -59.48 2.53
CA THR A 518 23.40 -59.79 2.62
C THR A 518 24.14 -58.60 3.30
N GLY A 519 25.41 -58.64 3.75
CA GLY A 519 26.38 -59.76 3.74
C GLY A 519 27.78 -59.54 4.36
N ILE A 520 27.93 -58.83 5.50
CA ILE A 520 29.09 -58.88 6.45
C ILE A 520 30.47 -58.29 6.01
N TRP A 521 31.02 -57.29 6.75
CA TRP A 521 32.38 -57.28 7.38
C TRP A 521 32.70 -55.97 8.16
N ALA A 522 33.57 -56.05 9.18
CA ALA A 522 34.15 -55.00 10.05
C ALA A 522 35.22 -55.65 10.98
N PRO A 523 35.94 -54.98 11.94
CA PRO A 523 36.25 -53.55 12.23
C PRO A 523 37.81 -53.39 12.30
N PRO A 524 38.53 -52.75 13.28
CA PRO A 524 38.28 -51.59 14.17
C PRO A 524 39.43 -50.52 14.29
N GLY A 525 39.06 -49.31 14.73
CA GLY A 525 39.67 -48.67 15.93
C GLY A 525 40.87 -47.70 15.83
N ARG A 526 40.74 -46.52 16.48
CA ARG A 526 41.55 -46.10 17.67
C ARG A 526 41.10 -44.74 18.22
N THR A 527 41.37 -44.50 19.51
CA THR A 527 41.11 -43.26 20.27
C THR A 527 42.43 -42.55 20.64
N HIS A 528 42.40 -41.22 20.88
CA HIS A 528 43.13 -40.46 21.94
C HIS A 528 42.82 -38.94 21.80
N ILE A 529 42.29 -38.26 22.82
CA ILE A 529 42.94 -37.45 23.89
C ILE A 529 43.55 -36.09 23.44
N ALA A 530 42.70 -35.04 23.55
CA ALA A 530 42.84 -33.78 24.33
C ALA A 530 44.01 -32.77 24.22
N ARG A 531 43.64 -31.52 24.58
CA ARG A 531 44.39 -30.33 25.08
C ARG A 531 44.81 -29.21 24.09
N HIS A 532 44.41 -27.99 24.50
CA HIS A 532 45.01 -26.66 24.28
C HIS A 532 45.80 -26.35 23.00
N ARG A 533 45.32 -25.35 22.25
CA ARG A 533 45.62 -23.94 22.59
C ARG A 533 44.39 -23.07 22.37
#